data_AF-A0A435VFM7-F1
#
_entry.id   AF-A0A435VFM7-F1
#
_cell.length_a   1.000
_cell.length_b   1.000
_cell.length_c   1.000
_cell.angle_alpha   90.00
_cell.angle_beta   90.00
_cell.angle_gamma   90.00
#
_symmetry.space_group_name_H-M   'P 1'
#
loop_
_entity.id
_entity.type
_entity.pdbx_description
1 polymer ?
#
loop_
_entity_poly.entity_id
_entity_poly.type
_entity_poly.pdbx_seq_one_letter_code
_entity_poly.pdbx_strand_id
1 'polypeptide(L)'
;GWRRGVFWGLAGFAVFTLAPGLALPPELPAMPAADLTQRQIWWWATVAATAAGLGLIAFRKSLPLAILAVLLIVAPHVVGAPQPDSYETAIPEGLHHQFVVAVTVTNLVFWLVLGAVVGVVRGRFTGTATSLRDSFA
;
A
#
# COMPACT_ATOMS: atom_id res chain seq x y z
N GLY A 1 -14.47 -15.10 1.02
CA GLY A 1 -15.42 -14.41 0.13
C GLY A 1 -14.92 -13.02 -0.18
N TRP A 2 -15.47 -12.40 -1.24
CA TRP A 2 -15.00 -11.14 -1.84
C TRP A 2 -14.84 -9.98 -0.84
N ARG A 3 -15.76 -9.81 0.13
CA ARG A 3 -15.69 -8.74 1.14
C ARG A 3 -14.39 -8.73 1.94
N ARG A 4 -13.95 -9.89 2.43
CA ARG A 4 -12.66 -10.01 3.12
C ARG A 4 -11.49 -9.73 2.18
N GLY A 5 -11.63 -10.12 0.92
CA GLY A 5 -10.65 -9.83 -0.13
C GLY A 5 -10.47 -8.34 -0.37
N VAL A 6 -11.57 -7.57 -0.43
CA VAL A 6 -11.57 -6.10 -0.56
C VAL A 6 -10.77 -5.44 0.56
N PHE A 7 -10.92 -5.87 1.82
CA PHE A 7 -10.11 -5.34 2.94
C PHE A 7 -8.61 -5.63 2.78
N TRP A 8 -8.25 -6.81 2.29
CA TRP A 8 -6.85 -7.12 1.98
C TRP A 8 -6.33 -6.33 0.76
N GLY A 9 -7.21 -6.04 -0.21
CA GLY A 9 -6.93 -5.10 -1.30
C GLY A 9 -6.64 -3.70 -0.78
N LEU A 10 -7.49 -3.15 0.10
CA LEU A 10 -7.24 -1.87 0.77
C LEU A 10 -5.92 -1.85 1.53
N ALA A 11 -5.57 -2.95 2.21
CA ALA A 11 -4.27 -3.06 2.87
C ALA A 11 -3.11 -3.02 1.87
N GLY A 12 -3.21 -3.72 0.73
CA GLY A 12 -2.22 -3.65 -0.35
C GLY A 12 -2.06 -2.25 -0.92
N PHE A 13 -3.18 -1.56 -1.20
CA PHE A 13 -3.17 -0.16 -1.61
C PHE A 13 -2.50 0.74 -0.57
N ALA A 14 -2.83 0.56 0.71
CA ALA A 14 -2.25 1.34 1.80
C ALA A 14 -0.73 1.17 1.87
N VAL A 15 -0.25 -0.07 1.76
CA VAL A 15 1.17 -0.44 1.85
C VAL A 15 1.98 0.07 0.66
N PHE A 16 1.52 -0.20 -0.57
CA PHE A 16 2.34 -0.01 -1.77
C PHE A 16 2.11 1.32 -2.47
N THR A 17 1.00 2.01 -2.20
CA THR A 17 0.62 3.24 -2.90
C THR A 17 0.40 4.39 -1.93
N LEU A 18 -0.53 4.26 -0.98
CA LEU A 18 -0.97 5.38 -0.17
C LEU A 18 0.14 5.86 0.78
N ALA A 19 0.68 4.99 1.64
CA ALA A 19 1.66 5.41 2.63
C ALA A 19 2.92 5.99 1.97
N PRO A 20 3.58 5.34 1.01
CA PRO A 20 4.71 5.95 0.32
C PRO A 20 4.32 7.24 -0.43
N GLY A 21 3.16 7.24 -1.09
CA GLY A 21 2.65 8.37 -1.86
C GLY A 21 2.33 9.63 -1.06
N LEU A 22 2.12 9.52 0.27
CA LEU A 22 1.90 10.67 1.14
C LEU A 22 3.14 11.57 1.29
N ALA A 23 4.35 11.01 1.15
CA ALA A 23 5.59 11.79 1.24
C ALA A 23 6.39 11.82 -0.07
N LEU A 24 6.20 10.82 -0.95
CA LEU A 24 6.74 10.78 -2.31
C LEU A 24 5.59 10.60 -3.31
N PRO A 25 4.84 11.65 -3.65
CA PRO A 25 3.75 11.56 -4.61
C PRO A 25 4.27 11.11 -5.99
N PRO A 26 3.42 10.48 -6.82
CA PRO A 26 3.78 10.17 -8.20
C PRO A 26 4.24 11.42 -8.97
N GLU A 27 5.34 11.28 -9.70
CA GLU A 27 5.97 12.36 -10.44
C GLU A 27 5.85 12.12 -11.95
N LEU A 28 5.73 13.22 -12.69
CA LEU A 28 5.80 13.22 -14.14
C LEU A 28 7.25 13.11 -14.62
N PRO A 29 7.48 12.65 -15.85
CA PRO A 29 8.81 12.68 -16.46
C PRO A 29 9.40 14.09 -16.39
N ALA A 30 10.71 14.18 -16.10
CA ALA A 30 11.47 15.44 -15.99
C ALA A 30 11.08 16.38 -14.84
N MET A 31 10.28 15.93 -13.85
CA MET A 31 10.17 16.66 -12.58
C MET A 31 11.50 16.62 -11.80
N PRO A 32 11.85 17.72 -11.09
CA PRO A 32 12.93 17.67 -10.11
C PRO A 32 12.63 16.61 -9.06
N ALA A 33 13.60 15.76 -8.79
CA ALA A 33 13.46 14.67 -7.85
C ALA A 33 14.74 14.52 -7.03
N ALA A 34 14.59 14.06 -5.79
CA ALA A 34 15.72 13.60 -4.98
C ALA A 34 16.42 12.41 -5.65
N ASP A 35 17.62 12.06 -5.17
CA ASP A 35 18.34 10.88 -5.62
C ASP A 35 17.45 9.63 -5.62
N LEU A 36 17.47 8.89 -6.74
CA LEU A 36 16.60 7.76 -6.96
C LEU A 36 16.85 6.64 -5.93
N THR A 37 18.11 6.39 -5.59
CA THR A 37 18.48 5.32 -4.64
C THR A 37 17.94 5.66 -3.25
N GLN A 38 18.09 6.91 -2.82
CA GLN A 38 17.53 7.36 -1.54
C GLN A 38 16.00 7.22 -1.50
N ARG A 39 15.31 7.61 -2.57
CA ARG A 39 13.85 7.46 -2.67
C ARG A 39 13.42 5.99 -2.63
N GLN A 40 14.14 5.10 -3.30
CA GLN A 40 13.86 3.67 -3.30
C GLN A 40 14.07 3.05 -1.92
N ILE A 41 15.16 3.41 -1.21
CA ILE A 41 15.40 2.97 0.17
C ILE A 41 14.26 3.43 1.07
N TRP A 42 13.88 4.71 1.00
CA TRP A 42 12.79 5.27 1.80
C TRP A 42 11.44 4.61 1.45
N TRP A 43 11.18 4.36 0.18
CA TRP A 43 9.96 3.68 -0.28
C TRP A 43 9.88 2.26 0.28
N TRP A 44 10.95 1.47 0.18
CA TRP A 44 10.99 0.12 0.73
C TRP A 44 10.84 0.11 2.25
N ALA A 45 11.48 1.04 2.96
CA ALA A 45 11.32 1.19 4.40
C ALA A 45 9.86 1.48 4.78
N THR A 46 9.21 2.39 4.05
CA THR A 46 7.80 2.76 4.29
C THR A 46 6.85 1.61 4.01
N VAL A 47 7.07 0.87 2.91
CA VAL A 47 6.32 -0.34 2.56
C VAL A 47 6.47 -1.40 3.64
N ALA A 48 7.70 -1.72 4.05
CA ALA A 48 7.96 -2.74 5.06
C ALA A 48 7.34 -2.38 6.41
N ALA A 49 7.50 -1.13 6.84
CA ALA A 49 6.95 -0.65 8.11
C ALA A 49 5.41 -0.64 8.11
N THR A 50 4.80 -0.19 7.00
CA THR A 50 3.33 -0.18 6.86
C THR A 50 2.76 -1.59 6.80
N ALA A 51 3.40 -2.50 6.07
CA ALA A 51 2.99 -3.90 6.00
C ALA A 51 3.09 -4.59 7.36
N ALA A 52 4.18 -4.36 8.10
CA ALA A 52 4.37 -4.88 9.45
C ALA A 52 3.31 -4.33 10.42
N GLY A 53 3.07 -3.02 10.41
CA GLY A 53 2.06 -2.38 11.24
C GLY A 53 0.64 -2.89 10.96
N LEU A 54 0.22 -2.93 9.70
CA LEU A 54 -1.08 -3.50 9.33
C LEU A 54 -1.18 -4.99 9.66
N GLY A 55 -0.09 -5.76 9.51
CA GLY A 55 -0.01 -7.15 9.92
C GLY A 55 -0.23 -7.33 11.43
N LEU A 56 0.41 -6.49 12.25
CA LEU A 56 0.19 -6.49 13.70
C LEU A 56 -1.28 -6.21 14.05
N ILE A 57 -1.91 -5.22 13.41
CA ILE A 57 -3.31 -4.89 13.63
C ILE A 57 -4.24 -6.02 13.18
N ALA A 58 -3.96 -6.65 12.02
CA ALA A 58 -4.83 -7.67 11.45
C ALA A 58 -4.80 -8.99 12.23
N PHE A 59 -3.65 -9.36 12.79
CA PHE A 59 -3.44 -10.68 13.40
C PHE A 59 -3.33 -10.69 14.92
N ARG A 60 -3.24 -9.53 15.58
CA ARG A 60 -3.04 -9.44 17.03
C ARG A 60 -4.16 -8.62 17.69
N LYS A 61 -4.54 -9.02 18.89
CA LYS A 61 -5.57 -8.36 19.72
C LYS A 61 -4.97 -7.88 21.04
N SER A 62 -3.91 -7.08 20.99
CA SER A 62 -3.33 -6.51 22.20
C SER A 62 -3.03 -5.02 22.01
N LEU A 63 -3.38 -4.22 23.03
CA LEU A 63 -3.18 -2.78 23.01
C LEU A 63 -1.70 -2.39 22.80
N PRO A 64 -0.71 -3.03 23.46
CA PRO A 64 0.70 -2.71 23.22
C PRO A 64 1.14 -2.95 21.77
N LEU A 65 0.65 -4.03 21.12
CA LEU A 65 1.00 -4.30 19.72
C LEU A 65 0.27 -3.35 18.75
N ALA A 66 -0.93 -2.88 19.10
CA ALA A 66 -1.61 -1.84 18.34
C ALA A 66 -0.85 -0.51 18.39
N ILE A 67 -0.31 -0.13 19.57
CA ILE A 67 0.55 1.05 19.70
C ILE A 67 1.81 0.88 18.85
N LEU A 68 2.49 -0.26 18.95
CA LEU A 68 3.67 -0.54 18.12
C LEU A 68 3.34 -0.48 16.62
N ALA A 69 2.19 -0.99 16.19
CA ALA A 69 1.77 -0.93 14.81
C ALA A 69 1.62 0.50 14.29
N VAL A 70 0.99 1.38 15.08
CA VAL A 70 0.85 2.80 14.75
C VAL A 70 2.22 3.46 14.69
N LEU A 71 3.10 3.19 15.65
CA LEU A 71 4.46 3.72 15.66
C LEU A 71 5.24 3.29 14.41
N LEU A 72 5.12 2.02 13.99
CA LEU A 72 5.76 1.53 12.77
C LEU A 72 5.24 2.25 11.53
N ILE A 73 3.92 2.43 11.39
CA ILE A 73 3.33 3.12 10.24
C ILE A 73 3.77 4.58 10.20
N VAL A 74 3.86 5.25 11.35
CA VAL A 74 4.18 6.68 11.44
C VAL A 74 5.68 6.96 11.31
N ALA A 75 6.55 6.04 11.75
CA ALA A 75 7.99 6.26 11.83
C ALA A 75 8.65 6.75 10.51
N PRO A 76 8.38 6.17 9.33
CA PRO A 76 8.95 6.65 8.07
C PRO A 76 8.56 8.10 7.73
N HIS A 77 7.35 8.52 8.13
CA HIS A 77 6.85 9.87 7.90
C HIS A 77 7.48 10.90 8.85
N VAL A 78 7.88 10.47 10.06
CA VAL A 78 8.63 11.32 11.00
C VAL A 78 10.07 11.52 10.55
N VAL A 79 10.68 10.47 9.98
CA VAL A 79 12.02 10.58 9.37
C VAL A 79 12.00 11.51 8.14
N GLY A 80 10.91 11.50 7.39
CA GLY A 80 10.73 12.33 6.20
C GLY A 80 11.31 11.69 4.94
N ALA A 81 10.66 11.95 3.81
CA ALA A 81 11.13 11.45 2.52
C ALA A 81 12.26 12.35 1.95
N PRO A 82 13.21 11.77 1.20
CA PRO A 82 14.22 12.54 0.47
C PRO A 82 13.57 13.60 -0.42
N GLN A 83 14.04 14.84 -0.32
CA GLN A 83 13.53 15.98 -1.09
C GLN A 83 14.53 16.38 -2.19
N PRO A 84 14.05 16.94 -3.32
CA PRO A 84 14.93 17.47 -4.34
C PRO A 84 15.65 18.74 -3.86
N ASP A 85 16.80 19.03 -4.44
CA ASP A 85 17.56 20.25 -4.14
C ASP A 85 16.85 21.53 -4.62
N SER A 86 15.99 21.40 -5.63
CA SER A 86 15.17 22.47 -6.19
C SER A 86 13.79 21.93 -6.59
N TYR A 87 12.77 22.79 -6.48
CA TYR A 87 11.40 22.50 -6.93
C TYR A 87 11.05 23.22 -8.24
N GLU A 88 12.02 23.89 -8.86
CA GLU A 88 11.81 24.61 -10.13
C GLU A 88 11.44 23.64 -11.24
N THR A 89 10.24 23.81 -11.80
CA THR A 89 9.75 22.97 -12.89
C THR A 89 8.95 23.79 -13.88
N ALA A 90 9.10 23.46 -15.17
CA ALA A 90 8.25 23.99 -16.24
C ALA A 90 6.89 23.27 -16.32
N ILE A 91 6.69 22.22 -15.51
CA ILE A 91 5.49 21.39 -15.54
C ILE A 91 4.36 22.16 -14.83
N PRO A 92 3.21 22.37 -15.50
CA PRO A 92 2.06 23.01 -14.87
C PRO A 92 1.58 22.23 -13.66
N GLU A 93 1.34 22.92 -12.55
CA GLU A 93 0.86 22.32 -11.28
C GLU A 93 -0.43 21.51 -11.46
N GLY A 94 -1.35 21.99 -12.31
CA GLY A 94 -2.62 21.31 -12.58
C GLY A 94 -2.42 19.96 -13.27
N LEU A 95 -1.38 19.82 -14.10
CA LEU A 95 -1.04 18.55 -14.75
C LEU A 95 -0.47 17.55 -13.75
N HIS A 96 0.42 18.01 -12.86
CA HIS A 96 0.97 17.18 -11.78
C HIS A 96 -0.14 16.68 -10.86
N HIS A 97 -1.04 17.57 -10.43
CA HIS A 97 -2.17 17.20 -9.58
C HIS A 97 -3.10 16.18 -10.26
N GLN A 98 -3.45 16.38 -11.53
CA GLN A 98 -4.23 15.41 -12.30
C GLN A 98 -3.55 14.04 -12.38
N PHE A 99 -2.23 14.03 -12.58
CA PHE A 99 -1.45 12.79 -12.60
C PHE A 99 -1.47 12.07 -11.25
N VAL A 100 -1.23 12.77 -10.14
CA VAL A 100 -1.28 12.21 -8.78
C VAL A 100 -2.66 11.61 -8.48
N VAL A 101 -3.73 12.31 -8.83
CA VAL A 101 -5.11 11.82 -8.66
C VAL A 101 -5.35 10.58 -9.52
N ALA A 102 -5.01 10.63 -10.81
CA ALA A 102 -5.23 9.53 -11.75
C ALA A 102 -4.49 8.27 -11.31
N VAL A 103 -3.22 8.37 -10.94
CA VAL A 103 -2.39 7.25 -10.48
C VAL A 103 -2.94 6.68 -9.16
N THR A 104 -3.27 7.53 -8.20
CA THR A 104 -3.77 7.10 -6.88
C THR A 104 -5.12 6.38 -7.01
N VAL A 105 -6.07 6.95 -7.76
CA VAL A 105 -7.41 6.36 -7.95
C VAL A 105 -7.32 5.07 -8.75
N THR A 106 -6.48 5.03 -9.80
CA THR A 106 -6.28 3.81 -10.60
C THR A 106 -5.71 2.69 -9.74
N ASN A 107 -4.72 2.97 -8.90
CA ASN A 107 -4.16 1.99 -7.98
C ASN A 107 -5.18 1.53 -6.93
N LEU A 108 -6.00 2.45 -6.38
CA LEU A 108 -7.06 2.08 -5.46
C LEU A 108 -8.01 1.07 -6.11
N VAL A 109 -8.54 1.39 -7.29
CA VAL A 109 -9.44 0.50 -8.03
C VAL A 109 -8.77 -0.84 -8.33
N PHE A 110 -7.51 -0.82 -8.81
CA PHE A 110 -6.73 -2.01 -9.09
C PHE A 110 -6.65 -2.93 -7.85
N TRP A 111 -6.25 -2.39 -6.71
CA TRP A 111 -6.09 -3.16 -5.47
C TRP A 111 -7.42 -3.68 -4.92
N LEU A 112 -8.50 -2.91 -5.02
CA LEU A 112 -9.84 -3.34 -4.63
C LEU A 112 -10.32 -4.53 -5.48
N VAL A 113 -10.16 -4.43 -6.80
CA VAL A 113 -10.52 -5.50 -7.74
C VAL A 113 -9.66 -6.73 -7.50
N LEU A 114 -8.34 -6.57 -7.40
CA LEU A 114 -7.40 -7.65 -7.12
C LEU A 114 -7.77 -8.38 -5.83
N GLY A 115 -8.00 -7.63 -4.74
CA GLY A 115 -8.40 -8.18 -3.45
C GLY A 115 -9.73 -8.95 -3.55
N ALA A 116 -10.75 -8.36 -4.19
CA ALA A 116 -12.05 -9.01 -4.38
C ALA A 116 -11.93 -10.32 -5.17
N VAL A 117 -11.22 -10.30 -6.30
CA VAL A 117 -10.99 -11.47 -7.17
C VAL A 117 -10.27 -12.57 -6.39
N VAL A 118 -9.14 -12.27 -5.75
CA VAL A 118 -8.39 -13.22 -4.91
C VAL A 118 -9.27 -13.79 -3.79
N GLY A 119 -10.10 -12.95 -3.17
CA GLY A 119 -11.03 -13.35 -2.10
C GLY A 119 -12.15 -14.30 -2.55
N VAL A 120 -12.57 -14.23 -3.83
CA VAL A 120 -13.50 -15.17 -4.47
C VAL A 120 -12.79 -16.46 -4.86
N VAL A 121 -11.67 -16.32 -5.58
CA VAL A 121 -10.86 -17.42 -6.09
C VAL A 121 -10.43 -18.34 -4.95
N ARG A 122 -9.86 -17.78 -3.87
CA ARG A 122 -9.48 -18.54 -2.68
C ARG A 122 -10.65 -19.35 -2.11
N GLY A 123 -11.84 -18.75 -2.04
CA GLY A 123 -13.03 -19.41 -1.51
C GLY A 123 -13.48 -20.61 -2.35
N ARG A 124 -13.31 -20.56 -3.68
CA ARG A 124 -13.61 -21.69 -4.56
C ARG A 124 -12.61 -22.83 -4.39
N PHE A 125 -11.32 -22.52 -4.35
CA PHE A 125 -10.28 -23.55 -4.20
C PHE A 125 -10.24 -24.18 -2.81
N THR A 126 -10.47 -23.41 -1.74
CA THR A 126 -10.51 -23.98 -0.37
C THR A 126 -11.80 -24.74 -0.08
N GLY A 127 -12.92 -24.39 -0.72
CA GLY A 127 -14.18 -25.11 -0.55
C GLY A 127 -14.12 -26.55 -1.10
N THR A 128 -13.45 -26.76 -2.23
CA THR A 128 -13.25 -28.09 -2.83
C THR A 128 -12.38 -29.00 -1.96
N ALA A 129 -11.37 -28.44 -1.27
CA ALA A 129 -10.46 -29.21 -0.42
C ALA A 129 -11.13 -29.78 0.84
N THR A 130 -12.09 -29.05 1.43
CA THR A 130 -12.89 -29.54 2.56
C THR A 130 -13.84 -30.66 2.12
N SER A 131 -14.52 -30.48 0.98
CA SER A 131 -15.42 -31.50 0.42
C SER A 131 -14.73 -32.84 0.13
N LEU A 132 -13.47 -32.83 -0.32
CA LEU A 132 -12.72 -34.06 -0.55
C LEU A 132 -12.34 -34.77 0.75
N ARG A 133 -11.97 -34.03 1.80
CA ARG A 133 -11.63 -34.62 3.11
C ARG A 133 -12.84 -35.30 3.76
N ASP A 134 -14.01 -34.68 3.69
CA ASP A 134 -15.24 -35.25 4.25
C ASP A 134 -15.75 -36.47 3.48
N SER A 135 -15.36 -36.63 2.21
CA SER A 135 -15.67 -37.84 1.41
C SER A 135 -14.78 -39.04 1.75
N PHE A 136 -13.67 -38.84 2.45
CA PHE A 136 -12.73 -39.90 2.85
C PHE A 136 -12.77 -40.20 4.36
N ALA A 137 -13.64 -39.52 5.11
CA ALA A 137 -13.91 -39.76 6.54
C ALA A 137 -15.22 -40.53 6.71
#